data_AF-A0A3D8SA72-F1
#
_entry.id   AF-A0A3D8SA72-F1
#
_cell.length_a   1.000
_cell.length_b   1.000
_cell.length_c   1.000
_cell.angle_alpha   90.00
_cell.angle_beta   90.00
_cell.angle_gamma   90.00
#
_symmetry.space_group_name_H-M   'P 1'
#
loop_
_entity.id
_entity.type
_entity.pdbx_description
1 polymer ?
#
loop_
_entity_poly.entity_id
_entity_poly.type
_entity_poly.pdbx_seq_one_letter_code
_entity_poly.pdbx_strand_id
1 'polypeptide(L)'
;MDFAALMSKEISKKRGSSPTNEPAKKYMKRADVEAERKAQYLAEQSALEAQREAKAAQRRQKEEEEAEAAKLREEKKKKFIEELKIRREEQEAEEERARRKRLGLPELVKEESVEVDDDDIPEDELVEKLRAMGQPARLFGEGHRQRLRRFVRLGVVMTQGPIPTSLELVDEKDMKVGTVPKDIEGKKYLFRQLASYFTMVLKEWESALDKEKRDTFASKAAYNAMVSSKENMTPLFRKFEKGDLDEGVLEPIVEIVKAAQERRYVDANDGYLRLSIGKAAWPIGVTMVGIHERSAREKLHESDKGHVMGDEVTRKFLQSIKRCLSFAQVRWPPEDIRQLMG
;
A
#
# COMPACT_ATOMS: atom_id res chain seq x y z
N MET A 1 19.21 43.62 -31.95
CA MET A 1 18.10 43.22 -32.83
C MET A 1 17.08 44.35 -32.79
N ASP A 2 16.81 44.95 -33.94
CA ASP A 2 16.11 46.24 -34.03
C ASP A 2 14.58 46.04 -33.97
N PHE A 3 13.98 46.37 -32.82
CA PHE A 3 12.56 46.15 -32.53
C PHE A 3 11.65 46.97 -33.46
N ALA A 4 12.12 48.12 -33.94
CA ALA A 4 11.41 48.96 -34.90
C ALA A 4 11.31 48.28 -36.28
N ALA A 5 12.32 47.50 -36.67
CA ALA A 5 12.30 46.73 -37.92
C ALA A 5 11.34 45.53 -37.84
N LEU A 6 11.16 44.95 -36.65
CA LEU A 6 10.19 43.87 -36.42
C LEU A 6 8.74 44.38 -36.39
N MET A 7 8.50 45.50 -35.72
CA MET A 7 7.17 46.15 -35.69
C MET A 7 6.74 46.66 -37.07
N SER A 8 7.65 47.24 -37.86
CA SER A 8 7.33 47.64 -39.24
C SER A 8 7.05 46.45 -40.16
N LYS A 9 7.75 45.31 -39.95
CA LYS A 9 7.43 44.03 -40.60
C LYS A 9 6.06 43.50 -40.22
N GLU A 10 5.64 43.61 -38.96
CA GLU A 10 4.31 43.17 -38.53
C GLU A 10 3.20 44.10 -39.03
N ILE A 11 3.42 45.42 -39.03
CA ILE A 11 2.44 46.40 -39.53
C ILE A 11 2.27 46.27 -41.06
N SER A 12 3.35 46.01 -41.81
CA SER A 12 3.27 45.75 -43.26
C SER A 12 2.61 44.41 -43.57
N LYS A 13 2.87 43.36 -42.77
CA LYS A 13 2.20 42.06 -42.91
C LYS A 13 0.69 42.14 -42.61
N LYS A 14 0.27 43.03 -41.71
CA LYS A 14 -1.15 43.30 -41.40
C LYS A 14 -1.83 44.26 -42.40
N ARG A 15 -1.05 44.96 -43.23
CA ARG A 15 -1.53 45.83 -44.32
C ARG A 15 -1.45 45.17 -45.71
N GLY A 16 -1.19 43.87 -45.76
CA GLY A 16 -1.25 43.09 -47.00
C GLY A 16 -2.69 42.90 -47.49
N SER A 17 -2.92 43.29 -48.74
CA SER A 17 -4.12 43.15 -49.58
C SER A 17 -5.40 43.85 -49.12
N SER A 18 -5.53 45.12 -49.49
CA SER A 18 -6.83 45.62 -49.97
C SER A 18 -7.33 44.68 -51.08
N PRO A 19 -8.57 44.18 -51.03
CA PRO A 19 -9.05 43.30 -52.09
C PRO A 19 -9.08 44.10 -53.39
N THR A 20 -8.34 43.63 -54.39
CA THR A 20 -8.56 44.01 -55.78
C THR A 20 -10.04 43.82 -56.08
N ASN A 21 -10.64 44.89 -56.58
CA ASN A 21 -12.05 45.05 -56.90
C ASN A 21 -12.46 44.05 -58.00
N GLU A 22 -12.67 42.79 -57.66
CA GLU A 22 -13.46 41.87 -58.48
C GLU A 22 -14.93 42.28 -58.36
N PRO A 23 -15.71 42.29 -59.46
CA PRO A 23 -17.12 42.63 -59.38
C PRO A 23 -17.82 41.59 -58.52
N ALA A 24 -18.17 41.97 -57.29
CA ALA A 24 -18.97 41.14 -56.40
C ALA A 24 -20.23 40.70 -57.17
N LYS A 25 -20.39 39.38 -57.38
CA LYS A 25 -21.55 38.81 -58.08
C LYS A 25 -22.81 39.27 -57.33
N LYS A 26 -23.48 40.27 -57.89
CA LYS A 26 -24.61 40.99 -57.30
C LYS A 26 -25.82 40.09 -56.98
N TYR A 27 -25.83 38.86 -57.50
CA TYR A 27 -26.85 37.85 -57.25
C TYR A 27 -26.19 36.49 -56.99
N MET A 28 -26.22 36.04 -55.73
CA MET A 28 -25.88 34.67 -55.33
C MET A 28 -27.18 33.93 -55.04
N LYS A 29 -27.34 32.68 -55.50
CA LYS A 29 -28.50 31.87 -55.15
C LYS A 29 -28.41 31.52 -53.66
N ARG A 30 -29.52 31.62 -52.94
CA ARG A 30 -29.58 31.32 -51.49
C ARG A 30 -29.05 29.92 -51.15
N ALA A 31 -29.26 28.95 -52.04
CA ALA A 31 -28.76 27.58 -51.89
C ALA A 31 -27.22 27.52 -51.86
N ASP A 32 -26.53 28.30 -52.70
CA ASP A 32 -25.07 28.31 -52.78
C ASP A 32 -24.47 28.97 -51.52
N VAL A 33 -25.09 30.04 -51.03
CA VAL A 33 -24.67 30.73 -49.79
C VAL A 33 -24.87 29.86 -48.54
N GLU A 34 -25.93 29.06 -48.49
CA GLU A 34 -26.13 28.10 -47.40
C GLU A 34 -25.21 26.88 -47.49
N ALA A 35 -24.91 26.42 -48.70
CA ALA A 35 -23.93 25.36 -48.94
C ALA A 35 -22.52 25.79 -48.49
N GLU A 36 -22.11 27.02 -48.82
CA GLU A 36 -20.84 27.60 -48.37
C GLU A 36 -20.80 27.74 -46.84
N ARG A 37 -21.88 28.20 -46.20
CA ARG A 37 -21.96 28.25 -44.73
C ARG A 37 -21.86 26.89 -44.08
N LYS A 38 -22.53 25.87 -44.62
CA LYS A 38 -22.44 24.49 -44.11
C LYS A 38 -21.03 23.92 -44.31
N ALA A 39 -20.41 24.18 -45.45
CA ALA A 39 -19.03 23.75 -45.72
C ALA A 39 -18.03 24.41 -44.77
N GLN A 40 -18.17 25.71 -44.49
CA GLN A 40 -17.33 26.43 -43.53
C GLN A 40 -17.51 25.88 -42.11
N TYR A 41 -18.74 25.62 -41.68
CA TYR A 41 -19.02 25.04 -40.37
C TYR A 41 -18.41 23.64 -40.20
N LEU A 42 -18.55 22.76 -41.22
CA LEU A 42 -17.96 21.42 -41.20
C LEU A 42 -16.42 21.45 -41.25
N ALA A 43 -15.85 22.40 -41.99
CA ALA A 43 -14.40 22.61 -42.03
C ALA A 43 -13.87 23.12 -40.68
N GLU A 44 -14.59 24.02 -40.01
CA GLU A 44 -14.24 24.52 -38.68
C GLU A 44 -14.35 23.41 -37.62
N GLN A 45 -15.40 22.60 -37.68
CA GLN A 45 -15.60 21.49 -36.76
C GLN A 45 -14.51 20.41 -36.93
N SER A 46 -14.18 20.05 -38.18
CA SER A 46 -13.12 19.06 -38.44
C SER A 46 -11.72 19.58 -38.06
N ALA A 47 -11.45 20.89 -38.23
CA ALA A 47 -10.21 21.50 -37.75
C ALA A 47 -10.09 21.49 -36.21
N LEU A 48 -11.19 21.74 -35.50
CA LEU A 48 -11.26 21.67 -34.04
C LEU A 48 -11.04 20.23 -33.52
N GLU A 49 -11.63 19.24 -34.17
CA GLU A 49 -11.44 17.83 -33.84
C GLU A 49 -10.00 17.39 -34.08
N ALA A 50 -9.42 17.71 -35.24
CA ALA A 50 -8.02 17.43 -35.55
C ALA A 50 -7.06 18.10 -34.54
N GLN A 51 -7.34 19.33 -34.10
CA GLN A 51 -6.53 20.02 -33.10
C GLN A 51 -6.62 19.33 -31.72
N ARG A 52 -7.80 18.84 -31.32
CA ARG A 52 -7.98 18.07 -30.08
C ARG A 52 -7.23 16.75 -30.13
N GLU A 53 -7.33 16.03 -31.24
CA GLU A 53 -6.63 14.76 -31.44
C GLU A 53 -5.10 14.95 -31.43
N ALA A 54 -4.58 15.96 -32.12
CA ALA A 54 -3.16 16.29 -32.11
C ALA A 54 -2.65 16.61 -30.70
N LYS A 55 -3.43 17.37 -29.92
CA LYS A 55 -3.07 17.69 -28.52
C LYS A 55 -3.12 16.45 -27.62
N ALA A 56 -4.09 15.56 -27.82
CA ALA A 56 -4.19 14.30 -27.09
C ALA A 56 -3.05 13.33 -27.44
N ALA A 57 -2.63 13.29 -28.70
CA ALA A 57 -1.49 12.49 -29.15
C ALA A 57 -0.17 13.02 -28.56
N GLN A 58 0.05 14.34 -28.60
CA GLN A 58 1.23 14.96 -27.98
C GLN A 58 1.29 14.72 -26.46
N ARG A 59 0.14 14.72 -25.77
CA ARG A 59 0.09 14.42 -24.33
C ARG A 59 0.48 12.96 -24.05
N ARG A 60 -0.04 12.01 -24.83
CA ARG A 60 0.30 10.58 -24.70
C ARG A 60 1.79 10.33 -24.95
N GLN A 61 2.36 10.94 -25.99
CA GLN A 61 3.79 10.84 -26.26
C GLN A 61 4.65 11.36 -25.10
N LYS A 62 4.31 12.52 -24.52
CA LYS A 62 5.03 13.05 -23.36
C LYS A 62 4.90 12.17 -22.12
N GLU A 63 3.73 11.59 -21.89
CA GLU A 63 3.48 10.68 -20.76
C GLU A 63 4.27 9.37 -20.92
N GLU A 64 4.37 8.84 -22.14
CA GLU A 64 5.21 7.67 -22.46
C GLU A 64 6.71 7.96 -22.28
N GLU A 65 7.20 9.10 -22.79
CA GLU A 65 8.59 9.53 -22.61
C GLU A 65 8.95 9.74 -21.13
N GLU A 66 8.05 10.35 -20.34
CA GLU A 66 8.25 10.57 -18.91
C GLU A 66 8.26 9.24 -18.13
N ALA A 67 7.36 8.31 -18.46
CA ALA A 67 7.32 6.98 -17.86
C ALA A 67 8.59 6.18 -18.18
N GLU A 68 9.11 6.27 -19.40
CA GLU A 68 10.38 5.62 -19.78
C GLU A 68 11.57 6.24 -19.04
N ALA A 69 11.63 7.56 -18.94
CA ALA A 69 12.64 8.26 -18.15
C ALA A 69 12.59 7.89 -16.66
N ALA A 70 11.40 7.69 -16.08
CA ALA A 70 11.22 7.25 -14.71
C ALA A 70 11.74 5.82 -14.49
N LYS A 71 11.41 4.88 -15.39
CA LYS A 71 11.94 3.50 -15.35
C LYS A 71 13.47 3.48 -15.40
N LEU A 72 14.07 4.25 -16.30
CA LEU A 72 15.54 4.37 -16.40
C LEU A 72 16.18 4.93 -15.12
N ARG A 73 15.53 5.89 -14.44
CA ARG A 73 16.02 6.42 -13.15
C ARG A 73 15.92 5.38 -12.03
N GLU A 74 14.85 4.60 -11.99
CA GLU A 74 14.69 3.54 -11.00
C GLU A 74 15.70 2.41 -11.19
N GLU A 75 15.95 1.99 -12.44
CA GLU A 75 16.97 0.98 -12.74
C GLU A 75 18.38 1.44 -12.35
N LYS A 76 18.73 2.70 -12.65
CA LYS A 76 20.00 3.28 -12.21
C LYS A 76 20.12 3.33 -10.68
N LYS A 77 19.04 3.69 -9.97
CA LYS A 77 19.03 3.69 -8.50
C LYS A 77 19.20 2.27 -7.93
N LYS A 78 18.52 1.27 -8.50
CA LYS A 78 18.65 -0.13 -8.07
C LYS A 78 20.09 -0.63 -8.24
N LYS A 79 20.69 -0.40 -9.42
CA LYS A 79 22.09 -0.75 -9.69
C LYS A 79 23.07 -0.05 -8.73
N PHE A 80 22.84 1.23 -8.44
CA PHE A 80 23.69 1.98 -7.51
C PHE A 80 23.57 1.46 -6.07
N ILE A 81 22.36 1.10 -5.61
CA ILE A 81 22.16 0.51 -4.27
C ILE A 81 22.82 -0.87 -4.19
N GLU A 82 22.71 -1.69 -5.23
CA GLU A 82 23.35 -3.00 -5.32
C GLU A 82 24.87 -2.88 -5.30
N GLU A 83 25.44 -1.95 -6.07
CA GLU A 83 26.87 -1.65 -6.09
C GLU A 83 27.39 -1.16 -4.73
N LEU A 84 26.61 -0.32 -4.03
CA LEU A 84 26.95 0.12 -2.67
C LEU A 84 26.92 -1.02 -1.65
N LYS A 85 25.98 -1.97 -1.77
CA LYS A 85 25.92 -3.15 -0.91
C LYS A 85 27.14 -4.04 -1.11
N ILE A 86 27.47 -4.36 -2.37
CA ILE A 86 28.65 -5.18 -2.71
C ILE A 86 29.93 -4.53 -2.15
N ARG A 87 30.11 -3.22 -2.37
CA ARG A 87 31.28 -2.50 -1.87
C ARG A 87 31.37 -2.51 -0.34
N ARG A 88 30.24 -2.41 0.37
CA ARG A 88 30.21 -2.47 1.83
C ARG A 88 30.55 -3.87 2.34
N GLU A 89 30.00 -4.90 1.71
CA GLU A 89 30.30 -6.30 2.06
C GLU A 89 31.77 -6.65 1.80
N GLU A 90 32.38 -6.13 0.72
CA GLU A 90 33.80 -6.27 0.45
C GLU A 90 34.67 -5.60 1.52
N GLN A 91 34.33 -4.37 1.93
CA GLN A 91 35.04 -3.65 3.00
C GLN A 91 34.93 -4.38 4.34
N GLU A 92 33.72 -4.82 4.72
CA GLU A 92 33.51 -5.57 5.96
C GLU A 92 34.29 -6.91 5.93
N ALA A 93 34.34 -7.59 4.78
CA ALA A 93 35.12 -8.81 4.61
C ALA A 93 36.64 -8.57 4.67
N GLU A 94 37.14 -7.48 4.11
CA GLU A 94 38.55 -7.09 4.21
C GLU A 94 38.95 -6.75 5.64
N GLU A 95 38.09 -6.01 6.36
CA GLU A 95 38.29 -5.69 7.78
C GLU A 95 38.28 -6.96 8.65
N GLU A 96 37.38 -7.90 8.38
CA GLU A 96 37.33 -9.19 9.07
C GLU A 96 38.59 -10.03 8.79
N ARG A 97 39.07 -10.08 7.54
CA ARG A 97 40.33 -10.76 7.18
C ARG A 97 41.53 -10.11 7.86
N ALA A 98 41.61 -8.78 7.86
CA ALA A 98 42.68 -8.05 8.53
C ALA A 98 42.67 -8.30 10.05
N ARG A 99 41.48 -8.33 10.67
CA ARG A 99 41.29 -8.66 12.09
C ARG A 99 41.72 -10.08 12.42
N ARG A 100 41.34 -11.08 11.60
CA ARG A 100 41.79 -12.48 11.77
C ARG A 100 43.28 -12.65 11.61
N LYS A 101 43.88 -12.00 10.60
CA LYS A 101 45.34 -12.00 10.38
C LYS A 101 46.09 -11.41 11.56
N ARG A 102 45.55 -10.35 12.18
CA ARG A 102 46.13 -9.73 13.40
C ARG A 102 46.08 -10.64 14.63
N LEU A 103 45.08 -11.52 14.70
CA LEU A 103 44.86 -12.47 15.81
C LEU A 103 45.50 -13.85 15.58
N GLY A 104 46.13 -14.10 14.43
CA GLY A 104 46.80 -15.38 14.11
C GLY A 104 45.84 -16.55 13.82
N LEU A 105 44.58 -16.26 13.46
CA LEU A 105 43.60 -17.29 13.08
C LEU A 105 43.76 -17.67 11.59
N PRO A 106 43.47 -18.94 11.20
CA PRO A 106 43.47 -19.39 9.82
C PRO A 106 42.56 -18.55 8.91
N GLU A 107 42.93 -18.43 7.63
CA GLU A 107 42.13 -17.75 6.61
C GLU A 107 40.79 -18.46 6.45
N LEU A 108 39.69 -17.71 6.55
CA LEU A 108 38.35 -18.27 6.37
C LEU A 108 38.15 -18.51 4.88
N VAL A 109 38.21 -19.78 4.46
CA VAL A 109 37.74 -20.19 3.15
C VAL A 109 36.25 -19.89 3.10
N LYS A 110 35.86 -18.95 2.24
CA LYS A 110 34.46 -18.67 1.94
C LYS A 110 33.91 -19.89 1.21
N GLU A 111 33.31 -20.84 1.93
CA GLU A 111 32.24 -21.62 1.33
C GLU A 111 31.17 -20.61 0.90
N GLU A 112 30.65 -20.75 -0.32
CA GLU A 112 29.54 -19.94 -0.80
C GLU A 112 28.41 -20.06 0.21
N SER A 113 28.28 -19.04 1.06
CA SER A 113 27.14 -18.86 1.93
C SER A 113 25.94 -18.55 1.03
N VAL A 114 25.32 -19.61 0.52
CA VAL A 114 23.95 -19.51 0.08
C VAL A 114 23.17 -19.02 1.29
N GLU A 115 22.54 -17.85 1.16
CA GLU A 115 21.70 -17.24 2.18
C GLU A 115 20.98 -18.30 3.01
N VAL A 116 21.44 -18.47 4.25
CA VAL A 116 20.84 -19.35 5.24
C VAL A 116 19.69 -18.58 5.83
N ASP A 117 18.49 -18.88 5.37
CA ASP A 117 17.27 -18.73 6.15
C ASP A 117 16.36 -19.93 5.84
N ASP A 118 15.77 -20.46 6.93
CA ASP A 118 15.00 -21.70 7.13
C ASP A 118 15.83 -22.93 7.56
N ASP A 119 15.91 -23.15 8.88
CA ASP A 119 16.39 -24.32 9.64
C ASP A 119 16.83 -25.57 8.84
N ASP A 120 18.14 -25.86 8.85
CA ASP A 120 18.75 -27.07 8.27
C ASP A 120 18.31 -28.34 9.02
N ILE A 121 17.16 -28.91 8.63
CA ILE A 121 16.78 -30.27 9.04
C ILE A 121 17.38 -31.25 8.02
N PRO A 122 18.27 -32.18 8.43
CA PRO A 122 18.85 -33.18 7.55
C PRO A 122 17.78 -33.97 6.78
N GLU A 123 18.09 -34.41 5.56
CA GLU A 123 17.11 -35.06 4.67
C GLU A 123 16.47 -36.30 5.32
N ASP A 124 17.25 -37.09 6.07
CA ASP A 124 16.77 -38.28 6.76
C ASP A 124 15.76 -37.94 7.87
N GLU A 125 16.07 -36.93 8.70
CA GLU A 125 15.15 -36.45 9.73
C GLU A 125 13.87 -35.86 9.15
N LEU A 126 13.99 -35.11 8.05
CA LEU A 126 12.85 -34.50 7.36
C LEU A 126 11.89 -35.56 6.82
N VAL A 127 12.43 -36.65 6.29
CA VAL A 127 11.67 -37.81 5.79
C VAL A 127 10.96 -38.53 6.94
N GLU A 128 11.64 -38.76 8.06
CA GLU A 128 11.05 -39.37 9.25
C GLU A 128 9.90 -38.52 9.81
N LYS A 129 10.12 -37.22 9.97
CA LYS A 129 9.11 -36.29 10.48
C LYS A 129 7.90 -36.18 9.53
N LEU A 130 8.10 -36.15 8.21
CA LEU A 130 7.00 -36.17 7.23
C LEU A 130 6.21 -37.49 7.27
N ARG A 131 6.88 -38.64 7.41
CA ARG A 131 6.22 -39.95 7.56
C ARG A 131 5.43 -40.05 8.87
N ALA A 132 5.98 -39.52 9.96
CA ALA A 132 5.30 -39.44 11.25
C ALA A 132 4.01 -38.60 11.18
N MET A 133 4.02 -37.53 10.37
CA MET A 133 2.83 -36.72 10.06
C MET A 133 1.87 -37.38 9.04
N GLY A 134 2.16 -38.60 8.55
CA GLY A 134 1.35 -39.30 7.55
C GLY A 134 1.41 -38.67 6.15
N GLN A 135 2.41 -37.82 5.89
CA GLN A 135 2.56 -37.08 4.64
C GLN A 135 3.58 -37.79 3.72
N PRO A 136 3.43 -37.68 2.38
CA PRO A 136 4.40 -38.26 1.46
C PRO A 136 5.81 -37.73 1.74
N ALA A 137 6.78 -38.63 1.90
CA ALA A 137 8.18 -38.26 2.18
C ALA A 137 8.79 -37.37 1.09
N ARG A 138 8.39 -37.54 -0.17
CA ARG A 138 8.84 -36.75 -1.32
C ARG A 138 7.73 -36.67 -2.36
N LEU A 139 7.53 -35.48 -2.93
CA LEU A 139 6.65 -35.27 -4.11
C LEU A 139 7.46 -35.26 -5.41
N PHE A 140 6.82 -35.55 -6.54
CA PHE A 140 7.50 -35.55 -7.85
C PHE A 140 8.00 -34.13 -8.19
N GLY A 141 9.28 -34.03 -8.57
CA GLY A 141 9.93 -32.75 -8.87
C GLY A 141 10.29 -31.88 -7.65
N GLU A 142 10.05 -32.34 -6.42
CA GLU A 142 10.33 -31.59 -5.19
C GLU A 142 11.81 -31.70 -4.78
N GLY A 143 12.50 -30.55 -4.68
CA GLY A 143 13.86 -30.44 -4.12
C GLY A 143 13.89 -30.37 -2.59
N HIS A 144 15.07 -30.48 -1.97
CA HIS A 144 15.22 -30.48 -0.49
C HIS A 144 14.62 -29.22 0.17
N ARG A 145 14.93 -28.00 -0.33
CA ARG A 145 14.35 -26.74 0.16
C ARG A 145 12.83 -26.67 0.05
N GLN A 146 12.27 -27.20 -1.03
CA GLN A 146 10.80 -27.21 -1.22
C GLN A 146 10.13 -28.17 -0.24
N ARG A 147 10.78 -29.31 0.02
CA ARG A 147 10.35 -30.29 1.03
C ARG A 147 10.43 -29.73 2.44
N LEU A 148 11.50 -29.00 2.79
CA LEU A 148 11.62 -28.28 4.06
C LEU A 148 10.48 -27.26 4.24
N ARG A 149 10.23 -26.42 3.23
CA ARG A 149 9.11 -25.46 3.25
C ARG A 149 7.76 -26.15 3.41
N ARG A 150 7.57 -27.32 2.77
CA ARG A 150 6.36 -28.12 2.94
C ARG A 150 6.26 -28.68 4.36
N PHE A 151 7.34 -29.21 4.90
CA PHE A 151 7.38 -29.73 6.27
C PHE A 151 7.12 -28.64 7.31
N VAL A 152 7.76 -27.48 7.21
CA VAL A 152 7.51 -26.32 8.08
C VAL A 152 6.03 -25.91 7.98
N ARG A 153 5.49 -25.82 6.76
CA ARG A 153 4.06 -25.51 6.55
C ARG A 153 3.12 -26.53 7.17
N LEU A 154 3.48 -27.82 7.15
CA LEU A 154 2.70 -28.91 7.72
C LEU A 154 2.83 -28.99 9.25
N GLY A 155 3.99 -28.66 9.80
CA GLY A 155 4.28 -28.65 11.23
C GLY A 155 3.70 -27.44 11.97
N VAL A 156 3.36 -26.38 11.24
CA VAL A 156 2.59 -25.25 11.77
C VAL A 156 1.16 -25.70 12.00
N VAL A 157 0.84 -26.08 13.24
CA VAL A 157 -0.53 -26.30 13.68
C VAL A 157 -1.24 -24.95 13.67
N MET A 158 -2.03 -24.70 12.63
CA MET A 158 -2.84 -23.49 12.58
C MET A 158 -4.05 -23.63 13.51
N THR A 159 -4.32 -22.58 14.28
CA THR A 159 -5.48 -22.54 15.15
C THR A 159 -6.78 -22.62 14.36
N GLN A 160 -7.76 -23.37 14.86
CA GLN A 160 -9.12 -23.42 14.32
C GLN A 160 -9.88 -22.13 14.74
N GLY A 161 -9.65 -21.06 13.99
CA GLY A 161 -10.25 -19.75 14.21
C GLY A 161 -10.63 -19.05 12.91
N PRO A 162 -11.33 -17.90 12.99
CA PRO A 162 -11.72 -17.11 11.83
C PRO A 162 -10.50 -16.76 10.99
N ILE A 163 -9.38 -16.40 11.60
CA ILE A 163 -8.09 -16.27 10.91
C ILE A 163 -7.18 -17.38 11.43
N PRO A 164 -6.82 -18.37 10.60
CA PRO A 164 -5.85 -19.39 10.98
C PRO A 164 -4.50 -18.74 11.28
N THR A 165 -3.92 -19.02 12.45
CA THR A 165 -2.60 -18.54 12.84
C THR A 165 -1.75 -19.63 13.48
N SER A 166 -0.43 -19.52 13.36
CA SER A 166 0.53 -20.38 14.04
C SER A 166 0.76 -20.01 15.51
N LEU A 167 0.27 -18.84 15.93
CA LEU A 167 0.42 -18.35 17.30
C LEU A 167 -0.47 -19.14 18.25
N GLU A 168 0.11 -19.58 19.37
CA GLU A 168 -0.65 -20.11 20.49
C GLU A 168 -1.49 -18.99 21.13
N LEU A 169 -2.81 -19.08 20.96
CA LEU A 169 -3.74 -18.13 21.57
C LEU A 169 -3.71 -18.24 23.10
N VAL A 170 -3.95 -17.11 23.77
CA VAL A 170 -4.03 -17.01 25.23
C VAL A 170 -5.50 -17.03 25.66
N ASP A 171 -5.74 -17.44 26.91
CA ASP A 171 -7.07 -17.44 27.52
C ASP A 171 -7.58 -16.01 27.77
N GLU A 172 -8.90 -15.85 27.90
CA GLU A 172 -9.56 -14.53 28.03
C GLU A 172 -9.03 -13.69 29.20
N LYS A 173 -8.63 -14.32 30.30
CA LYS A 173 -8.06 -13.65 31.48
C LYS A 173 -6.73 -12.96 31.17
N ASP A 174 -5.98 -13.54 30.24
CA ASP A 174 -4.62 -13.14 29.88
C ASP A 174 -4.59 -12.32 28.58
N MET A 175 -5.74 -12.08 27.94
CA MET A 175 -5.83 -11.23 26.74
C MET A 175 -5.64 -9.74 27.02
N LYS A 176 -5.66 -9.30 28.29
CA LYS A 176 -5.56 -7.88 28.65
C LYS A 176 -4.21 -7.31 28.25
N VAL A 177 -4.22 -6.33 27.35
CA VAL A 177 -3.00 -5.68 26.88
C VAL A 177 -2.61 -4.51 27.79
N GLY A 178 -1.32 -4.42 28.09
CA GLY A 178 -0.74 -3.34 28.85
C GLY A 178 -0.10 -2.29 27.95
N THR A 179 1.19 -2.03 28.17
CA THR A 179 2.04 -1.22 27.30
C THR A 179 2.90 -2.13 26.43
N VAL A 180 3.46 -1.60 25.33
CA VAL A 180 4.40 -2.37 24.49
C VAL A 180 5.64 -2.75 25.29
N PRO A 181 5.95 -4.05 25.47
CA PRO A 181 7.19 -4.48 26.13
C PRO A 181 8.41 -4.15 25.26
N LYS A 182 9.54 -3.87 25.91
CA LYS A 182 10.82 -3.65 25.21
C LYS A 182 11.51 -4.98 24.86
N ASP A 183 11.24 -6.01 25.65
CA ASP A 183 11.88 -7.33 25.53
C ASP A 183 11.29 -8.14 24.39
N ILE A 184 12.12 -8.96 23.73
CA ILE A 184 11.69 -9.80 22.60
C ILE A 184 10.62 -10.80 23.02
N GLU A 185 10.78 -11.44 24.18
CA GLU A 185 9.80 -12.39 24.73
C GLU A 185 8.49 -11.70 25.10
N GLY A 186 8.57 -10.50 25.69
CA GLY A 186 7.40 -9.68 26.00
C GLY A 186 6.64 -9.28 24.73
N LYS A 187 7.35 -8.89 23.67
CA LYS A 187 6.73 -8.60 22.36
C LYS A 187 6.06 -9.82 21.75
N LYS A 188 6.70 -11.00 21.80
CA LYS A 188 6.10 -12.27 21.36
C LYS A 188 4.81 -12.58 22.13
N TYR A 189 4.83 -12.40 23.45
CA TYR A 189 3.64 -12.59 24.28
C TYR A 189 2.54 -11.58 23.94
N LEU A 190 2.88 -10.30 23.76
CA LEU A 190 1.95 -9.27 23.32
C LEU A 190 1.29 -9.62 21.97
N PHE A 191 2.06 -10.14 21.00
CA PHE A 191 1.50 -10.58 19.73
C PHE A 191 0.48 -11.72 19.90
N ARG A 192 0.73 -12.66 20.82
CA ARG A 192 -0.26 -13.69 21.19
C ARG A 192 -1.51 -13.08 21.81
N GLN A 193 -1.38 -12.11 22.71
CA GLN A 193 -2.51 -11.40 23.31
C GLN A 193 -3.36 -10.68 22.25
N LEU A 194 -2.72 -9.94 21.33
CA LEU A 194 -3.40 -9.24 20.24
C LEU A 194 -4.11 -10.20 19.28
N ALA A 195 -3.42 -11.25 18.84
CA ALA A 195 -4.01 -12.28 17.97
C ALA A 195 -5.23 -12.94 18.63
N SER A 196 -5.16 -13.19 19.95
CA SER A 196 -6.24 -13.80 20.73
C SER A 196 -7.44 -12.88 20.86
N TYR A 197 -7.21 -11.60 21.18
CA TYR A 197 -8.27 -10.60 21.26
C TYR A 197 -9.01 -10.44 19.92
N PHE A 198 -8.28 -10.25 18.82
CA PHE A 198 -8.91 -10.11 17.51
C PHE A 198 -9.62 -11.39 17.06
N THR A 199 -9.07 -12.55 17.38
CA THR A 199 -9.73 -13.85 17.13
C THR A 199 -11.04 -13.94 17.89
N MET A 200 -11.08 -13.57 19.17
CA MET A 200 -12.29 -13.55 19.99
C MET A 200 -13.34 -12.61 19.39
N VAL A 201 -12.95 -11.36 19.05
CA VAL A 201 -13.88 -10.37 18.48
C VAL A 201 -14.46 -10.86 17.15
N LEU A 202 -13.65 -11.43 16.26
CA LEU A 202 -14.11 -11.95 14.97
C LEU A 202 -15.04 -13.16 15.14
N LYS A 203 -14.76 -14.07 16.09
CA LYS A 203 -15.65 -15.21 16.41
C LYS A 203 -17.01 -14.74 16.92
N GLU A 204 -17.01 -13.77 17.84
CA GLU A 204 -18.26 -13.17 18.35
C GLU A 204 -19.03 -12.44 17.24
N TRP A 205 -18.33 -11.76 16.32
CA TRP A 205 -18.95 -11.08 15.19
C TRP A 205 -19.61 -12.06 14.22
N GLU A 206 -18.92 -13.15 13.87
CA GLU A 206 -19.46 -14.22 13.05
C GLU A 206 -20.70 -14.85 13.71
N SER A 207 -20.62 -15.18 14.99
CA SER A 207 -21.75 -15.74 15.75
C SER A 207 -22.95 -14.79 15.83
N ALA A 208 -22.71 -13.49 16.01
CA ALA A 208 -23.78 -12.49 16.04
C ALA A 208 -24.48 -12.37 14.69
N LEU A 209 -23.72 -12.34 13.59
CA LEU A 209 -24.28 -12.27 12.24
C LEU A 209 -25.05 -13.53 11.84
N ASP A 210 -24.58 -14.71 12.28
CA ASP A 210 -25.29 -15.97 12.03
C ASP A 210 -26.64 -16.02 12.77
N LYS A 211 -26.72 -15.48 14.00
CA LYS A 211 -27.97 -15.38 14.76
C LYS A 211 -28.95 -14.38 14.13
N GLU A 212 -28.45 -13.29 13.58
CA GLU A 212 -29.25 -12.22 12.95
C GLU A 212 -29.42 -12.40 11.44
N LYS A 213 -29.05 -13.56 10.90
CA LYS A 213 -29.06 -13.84 9.47
C LYS A 213 -30.48 -13.75 8.92
N ARG A 214 -30.73 -12.73 8.12
CA ARG A 214 -31.97 -12.51 7.36
C ARG A 214 -31.65 -12.37 5.89
N ASP A 215 -32.60 -12.71 5.02
CA ASP A 215 -32.44 -12.49 3.58
C ASP A 215 -32.76 -11.04 3.20
N THR A 216 -31.96 -10.12 3.73
CA THR A 216 -32.05 -8.69 3.42
C THR A 216 -30.74 -8.18 2.83
N PHE A 217 -30.81 -7.10 2.05
CA PHE A 217 -29.61 -6.44 1.53
C PHE A 217 -28.67 -6.00 2.66
N ALA A 218 -29.21 -5.47 3.76
CA ALA A 218 -28.43 -5.05 4.92
C ALA A 218 -27.68 -6.22 5.58
N SER A 219 -28.34 -7.37 5.78
CA SER A 219 -27.69 -8.56 6.34
C SER A 219 -26.58 -9.10 5.42
N LYS A 220 -26.79 -9.11 4.10
CA LYS A 220 -25.75 -9.50 3.12
C LYS A 220 -24.56 -8.53 3.14
N ALA A 221 -24.82 -7.24 3.20
CA ALA A 221 -23.78 -6.21 3.28
C ALA A 221 -22.96 -6.34 4.57
N ALA A 222 -23.60 -6.57 5.71
CA ALA A 222 -22.93 -6.77 7.00
C ALA A 222 -22.03 -8.02 6.99
N TYR A 223 -22.53 -9.13 6.42
CA TYR A 223 -21.74 -10.35 6.25
C TYR A 223 -20.52 -10.14 5.33
N ASN A 224 -20.70 -9.48 4.19
CA ASN A 224 -19.59 -9.16 3.28
C ASN A 224 -18.56 -8.23 3.94
N ALA A 225 -19.00 -7.27 4.76
CA ALA A 225 -18.11 -6.42 5.51
C ALA A 225 -17.28 -7.21 6.53
N MET A 226 -17.87 -8.20 7.21
CA MET A 226 -17.17 -9.09 8.15
C MET A 226 -16.13 -9.95 7.41
N VAL A 227 -16.52 -10.61 6.30
CA VAL A 227 -15.62 -11.45 5.50
C VAL A 227 -14.43 -10.64 4.96
N SER A 228 -14.71 -9.47 4.36
CA SER A 228 -13.66 -8.57 3.89
C SER A 228 -12.74 -8.10 5.03
N SER A 229 -13.28 -7.90 6.23
CA SER A 229 -12.48 -7.48 7.39
C SER A 229 -11.52 -8.58 7.82
N LYS A 230 -11.98 -9.84 7.85
CA LYS A 230 -11.18 -11.04 8.13
C LYS A 230 -10.04 -11.22 7.11
N GLU A 231 -10.33 -11.10 5.82
CA GLU A 231 -9.32 -11.18 4.76
C GLU A 231 -8.25 -10.08 4.91
N ASN A 232 -8.70 -8.83 5.09
CA ASN A 232 -7.83 -7.69 5.26
C ASN A 232 -6.99 -7.75 6.54
N MET A 233 -7.41 -8.50 7.57
CA MET A 233 -6.64 -8.70 8.81
C MET A 233 -5.63 -9.85 8.71
N THR A 234 -5.73 -10.74 7.72
CA THR A 234 -4.80 -11.87 7.57
C THR A 234 -3.32 -11.43 7.48
N PRO A 235 -2.95 -10.35 6.77
CA PRO A 235 -1.57 -9.84 6.78
C PRO A 235 -1.09 -9.38 8.16
N LEU A 236 -1.98 -8.84 9.01
CA LEU A 236 -1.64 -8.44 10.36
C LEU A 236 -1.28 -9.64 11.24
N PHE A 237 -2.04 -10.74 11.14
CA PHE A 237 -1.72 -11.99 11.85
C PHE A 237 -0.38 -12.56 11.40
N ARG A 238 -0.07 -12.53 10.10
CA ARG A 238 1.27 -12.92 9.60
C ARG A 238 2.39 -12.05 10.16
N LYS A 239 2.14 -10.75 10.37
CA LYS A 239 3.11 -9.85 11.01
C LYS A 239 3.29 -10.19 12.49
N PHE A 240 2.23 -10.56 13.20
CA PHE A 240 2.31 -11.05 14.58
C PHE A 240 3.12 -12.35 14.68
N GLU A 241 2.94 -13.29 13.75
CA GLU A 241 3.71 -14.55 13.69
C GLU A 241 5.20 -14.32 13.49
N LYS A 242 5.56 -13.38 12.60
CA LYS A 242 6.96 -13.04 12.30
C LYS A 242 7.59 -12.10 13.32
N GLY A 243 6.78 -11.38 14.10
CA GLY A 243 7.23 -10.28 14.94
C GLY A 243 7.74 -9.06 14.15
N ASP A 244 7.32 -8.92 12.88
CA ASP A 244 7.74 -7.87 11.94
C ASP A 244 6.64 -6.81 11.75
N LEU A 245 6.33 -6.13 12.85
CA LEU A 245 5.43 -4.98 12.87
C LEU A 245 6.19 -3.75 13.36
N ASP A 246 6.13 -2.68 12.56
CA ASP A 246 6.77 -1.41 12.87
C ASP A 246 6.28 -0.86 14.23
N GLU A 247 7.21 -0.37 15.06
CA GLU A 247 6.88 0.13 16.40
C GLU A 247 5.89 1.30 16.35
N GLY A 248 5.96 2.14 15.31
CA GLY A 248 5.04 3.27 15.09
C GLY A 248 3.61 2.85 14.74
N VAL A 249 3.41 1.59 14.33
CA VAL A 249 2.08 0.99 14.11
C VAL A 249 1.65 0.15 15.32
N LEU A 250 2.59 -0.60 15.91
CA LEU A 250 2.33 -1.49 17.04
C LEU A 250 1.82 -0.72 18.27
N GLU A 251 2.49 0.35 18.68
CA GLU A 251 2.12 1.10 19.88
C GLU A 251 0.69 1.66 19.79
N PRO A 252 0.29 2.33 18.70
CA PRO A 252 -1.11 2.75 18.53
C PRO A 252 -2.12 1.60 18.48
N ILE A 253 -1.78 0.45 17.87
CA ILE A 253 -2.68 -0.71 17.89
C ILE A 253 -2.90 -1.19 19.33
N VAL A 254 -1.86 -1.24 20.16
CA VAL A 254 -1.97 -1.62 21.57
C VAL A 254 -2.81 -0.62 22.35
N GLU A 255 -2.63 0.69 22.14
CA GLU A 255 -3.47 1.73 22.76
C GLU A 255 -4.95 1.56 22.39
N ILE A 256 -5.25 1.33 21.11
CA ILE A 256 -6.60 1.11 20.59
C ILE A 256 -7.24 -0.12 21.25
N VAL A 257 -6.52 -1.25 21.28
CA VAL A 257 -7.02 -2.49 21.87
C VAL A 257 -7.21 -2.34 23.37
N LYS A 258 -6.29 -1.68 24.08
CA LYS A 258 -6.42 -1.40 25.52
C LYS A 258 -7.67 -0.58 25.82
N ALA A 259 -7.86 0.54 25.11
CA ALA A 259 -9.04 1.39 25.27
C ALA A 259 -10.34 0.63 24.96
N ALA A 260 -10.34 -0.21 23.93
CA ALA A 260 -11.49 -1.05 23.59
C ALA A 260 -11.80 -2.10 24.67
N GLN A 261 -10.78 -2.72 25.27
CA GLN A 261 -10.94 -3.67 26.39
C GLN A 261 -11.48 -3.00 27.66
N GLU A 262 -11.14 -1.73 27.87
CA GLU A 262 -11.67 -0.89 28.96
C GLU A 262 -13.03 -0.24 28.61
N ARG A 263 -13.60 -0.57 27.44
CA ARG A 263 -14.86 -0.01 26.92
C ARG A 263 -14.85 1.51 26.77
N ARG A 264 -13.69 2.10 26.50
CA ARG A 264 -13.49 3.52 26.16
C ARG A 264 -13.40 3.68 24.63
N TYR A 265 -14.53 3.57 23.93
CA TYR A 265 -14.51 3.51 22.46
C TYR A 265 -14.20 4.84 21.78
N VAL A 266 -14.46 5.98 22.43
CA VAL A 266 -14.02 7.29 21.92
C VAL A 266 -12.50 7.37 21.93
N ASP A 267 -11.87 6.99 23.04
CA ASP A 267 -10.41 6.98 23.17
C ASP A 267 -9.77 6.00 22.18
N ALA A 268 -10.39 4.83 21.98
CA ALA A 268 -9.95 3.86 20.98
C ALA A 268 -10.06 4.42 19.55
N ASN A 269 -11.13 5.17 19.25
CA ASN A 269 -11.31 5.81 17.95
C ASN A 269 -10.32 6.96 17.73
N ASP A 270 -9.99 7.73 18.77
CA ASP A 270 -8.99 8.79 18.70
C ASP A 270 -7.59 8.22 18.42
N GLY A 271 -7.24 7.08 19.03
CA GLY A 271 -6.04 6.33 18.69
C GLY A 271 -6.03 5.89 17.22
N TYR A 272 -7.15 5.38 16.72
CA TYR A 272 -7.30 5.01 15.30
C TYR A 272 -7.15 6.23 14.37
N LEU A 273 -7.75 7.37 14.70
CA LEU A 273 -7.65 8.59 13.89
C LEU A 273 -6.22 9.13 13.87
N ARG A 274 -5.53 9.13 15.02
CA ARG A 274 -4.13 9.54 15.13
C ARG A 274 -3.22 8.70 14.23
N LEU A 275 -3.44 7.39 14.19
CA LEU A 275 -2.68 6.46 13.34
C LEU A 275 -3.03 6.60 11.85
N SER A 276 -4.32 6.70 11.52
CA SER A 276 -4.83 6.68 10.15
C SER A 276 -4.75 8.01 9.41
N ILE A 277 -4.55 9.13 10.12
CA ILE A 277 -4.31 10.47 9.55
C ILE A 277 -2.86 10.91 9.76
N GLY A 278 -2.22 10.42 10.84
CA GLY A 278 -0.90 10.86 11.26
C GLY A 278 -0.91 12.30 11.78
N LYS A 279 0.28 12.86 12.02
CA LYS A 279 0.46 14.27 12.41
C LYS A 279 0.42 15.22 11.19
N ALA A 280 -0.01 14.72 10.03
CA ALA A 280 0.00 15.49 8.79
C ALA A 280 -1.14 16.51 8.79
N ALA A 281 -0.82 17.76 8.47
CA ALA A 281 -1.84 18.80 8.30
C ALA A 281 -2.77 18.54 7.11
N TRP A 282 -2.34 17.71 6.14
CA TRP A 282 -3.06 17.41 4.90
C TRP A 282 -2.90 15.92 4.51
N PRO A 283 -3.76 15.00 4.99
CA PRO A 283 -3.52 13.55 4.92
C PRO A 283 -3.75 12.88 3.57
N ILE A 284 -4.44 13.53 2.62
CA ILE A 284 -4.76 12.99 1.29
C ILE A 284 -3.93 13.72 0.20
N GLY A 285 -3.11 14.69 0.61
CA GLY A 285 -2.52 15.67 -0.30
C GLY A 285 -3.57 16.65 -0.83
N VAL A 286 -3.12 17.83 -1.26
CA VAL A 286 -3.98 18.81 -1.95
C VAL A 286 -3.52 18.88 -3.39
N THR A 287 -4.26 18.26 -4.31
CA THR A 287 -4.06 18.46 -5.76
C THR A 287 -4.73 19.76 -6.20
N MET A 288 -4.32 20.29 -7.34
CA MET A 288 -4.44 21.70 -7.70
C MET A 288 -5.80 22.39 -7.42
N VAL A 289 -5.96 23.04 -6.26
CA VAL A 289 -6.98 24.07 -6.00
C VAL A 289 -6.49 25.43 -6.53
N GLY A 290 -7.00 25.86 -7.69
CA GLY A 290 -6.76 27.18 -8.28
C GLY A 290 -6.00 27.18 -9.62
N ILE A 291 -6.30 28.18 -10.46
CA ILE A 291 -5.83 28.32 -11.86
C ILE A 291 -4.32 28.64 -11.95
N HIS A 292 -3.71 29.13 -10.87
CA HIS A 292 -2.32 29.57 -10.86
C HIS A 292 -1.46 28.71 -9.91
N GLU A 293 -0.30 28.29 -10.41
CA GLU A 293 0.73 27.58 -9.64
C GLU A 293 1.53 28.56 -8.77
N ARG A 294 1.80 28.19 -7.51
CA ARG A 294 2.55 29.02 -6.54
C ARG A 294 3.67 28.21 -5.92
N SER A 295 4.82 28.82 -5.65
CA SER A 295 6.01 28.16 -5.06
C SER A 295 5.78 27.56 -3.68
N ALA A 296 4.81 28.04 -2.90
CA ALA A 296 4.41 27.42 -1.62
C ALA A 296 3.73 26.04 -1.80
N ARG A 297 3.33 25.69 -3.03
CA ARG A 297 2.62 24.45 -3.35
C ARG A 297 3.54 23.23 -3.39
N GLU A 298 4.79 23.39 -3.84
CA GLU A 298 5.78 22.29 -3.82
C GLU A 298 6.07 21.80 -2.40
N LYS A 299 6.12 22.71 -1.42
CA LYS A 299 6.31 22.37 0.00
C LYS A 299 5.16 21.57 0.60
N LEU A 300 3.95 21.61 0.00
CA LEU A 300 2.79 20.80 0.41
C LEU A 300 2.78 19.41 -0.24
N HIS A 301 3.44 19.24 -1.38
CA HIS A 301 3.55 17.94 -2.07
C HIS A 301 4.65 17.05 -1.49
N GLU A 302 5.65 17.63 -0.82
CA GLU A 302 6.79 16.88 -0.28
C GLU A 302 6.53 16.23 1.09
N SER A 303 5.49 16.67 1.82
CA SER A 303 5.12 16.13 3.13
C SER A 303 4.40 14.76 3.10
N ASP A 304 4.23 14.16 1.92
CA ASP A 304 3.40 12.98 1.67
C ASP A 304 4.14 11.63 1.90
N LYS A 305 5.41 11.66 2.32
CA LYS A 305 6.31 10.49 2.27
C LYS A 305 6.43 9.64 3.54
N GLY A 306 5.66 9.91 4.59
CA GLY A 306 5.84 9.23 5.89
C GLY A 306 4.58 8.68 6.53
N HIS A 307 3.44 8.71 5.84
CA HIS A 307 2.18 8.34 6.46
C HIS A 307 1.87 6.86 6.30
N VAL A 308 1.36 6.24 7.36
CA VAL A 308 0.83 4.85 7.42
C VAL A 308 -0.16 4.52 6.29
N MET A 309 -0.85 5.52 5.73
CA MET A 309 -1.69 5.33 4.54
C MET A 309 -0.92 5.16 3.23
N GLY A 310 0.40 5.32 3.18
CA GLY A 310 1.21 5.02 2.00
C GLY A 310 1.27 3.52 1.69
N ASP A 311 1.08 2.67 2.70
CA ASP A 311 0.98 1.22 2.56
C ASP A 311 -0.49 0.76 2.55
N GLU A 312 -0.92 0.21 1.41
CA GLU A 312 -2.29 -0.28 1.21
C GLU A 312 -2.63 -1.45 2.14
N VAL A 313 -1.65 -2.30 2.46
CA VAL A 313 -1.87 -3.45 3.36
C VAL A 313 -2.16 -2.95 4.77
N THR A 314 -1.35 -2.00 5.25
CA THR A 314 -1.53 -1.37 6.55
C THR A 314 -2.87 -0.63 6.64
N ARG A 315 -3.20 0.17 5.64
CA ARG A 315 -4.51 0.83 5.55
C ARG A 315 -5.67 -0.16 5.69
N LYS A 316 -5.64 -1.29 4.96
CA LYS A 316 -6.72 -2.29 4.95
C LYS A 316 -6.92 -2.92 6.32
N PHE A 317 -5.87 -3.38 7.00
CA PHE A 317 -6.05 -3.98 8.32
C PHE A 317 -6.47 -2.94 9.37
N LEU A 318 -6.04 -1.68 9.26
CA LEU A 318 -6.49 -0.61 10.16
C LEU A 318 -7.99 -0.33 10.00
N GLN A 319 -8.49 -0.29 8.76
CA GLN A 319 -9.93 -0.19 8.50
C GLN A 319 -10.70 -1.38 9.09
N SER A 320 -10.15 -2.59 9.00
CA SER A 320 -10.74 -3.76 9.66
C SER A 320 -10.74 -3.66 11.18
N ILE A 321 -9.68 -3.11 11.80
CA ILE A 321 -9.64 -2.84 13.24
C ILE A 321 -10.75 -1.87 13.62
N LYS A 322 -10.96 -0.78 12.86
CA LYS A 322 -12.09 0.15 13.10
C LYS A 322 -13.43 -0.56 13.04
N ARG A 323 -13.65 -1.45 12.06
CA ARG A 323 -14.89 -2.23 11.97
C ARG A 323 -15.06 -3.16 13.17
N CYS A 324 -13.98 -3.78 13.64
CA CYS A 324 -14.00 -4.57 14.88
C CYS A 324 -14.38 -3.71 16.10
N LEU A 325 -13.90 -2.47 16.20
CA LEU A 325 -14.32 -1.54 17.25
C LEU A 325 -15.80 -1.19 17.16
N SER A 326 -16.30 -0.91 15.96
CA SER A 326 -17.73 -0.64 15.73
C SER A 326 -18.63 -1.81 16.12
N PHE A 327 -18.18 -3.05 15.89
CA PHE A 327 -18.88 -4.23 16.39
C PHE A 327 -18.75 -4.38 17.91
N ALA A 328 -17.53 -4.21 18.45
CA ALA A 328 -17.24 -4.37 19.86
C ALA A 328 -18.07 -3.44 20.74
N GLN A 329 -18.29 -2.17 20.35
CA GLN A 329 -19.15 -1.26 21.11
C GLN A 329 -20.62 -1.68 21.16
N VAL A 330 -21.12 -2.38 20.14
CA VAL A 330 -22.49 -2.90 20.14
C VAL A 330 -22.58 -4.14 21.01
N ARG A 331 -21.57 -5.02 20.94
CA ARG A 331 -21.51 -6.27 21.70
C ARG A 331 -21.24 -6.04 23.20
N TRP A 332 -20.36 -5.09 23.52
CA TRP A 332 -19.95 -4.71 24.86
C TRP A 332 -20.09 -3.19 25.05
N PRO A 333 -21.31 -2.67 25.27
CA PRO A 333 -21.53 -1.24 25.40
C PRO A 333 -20.69 -0.58 26.51
N PRO A 334 -20.26 0.68 26.32
CA PRO A 334 -19.55 1.42 27.35
C PRO A 334 -20.46 1.68 28.56
N GLU A 335 -19.84 1.84 29.73
CA GLU A 335 -20.57 2.19 30.96
C GLU A 335 -21.03 3.65 30.94
N ASP A 336 -20.21 4.55 30.38
CA ASP A 336 -20.56 5.95 30.11
C ASP A 336 -21.01 6.09 28.65
N ILE A 337 -22.21 6.63 28.45
CA ILE A 337 -22.78 6.90 27.11
C ILE A 337 -21.87 7.83 26.30
N ARG A 338 -21.10 8.72 26.95
CA ARG A 338 -20.15 9.61 26.28
C ARG A 338 -19.01 8.87 25.59
N GLN A 339 -18.80 7.61 25.92
CA GLN A 339 -17.78 6.75 25.32
C GLN A 339 -18.32 5.93 24.13
N LEU A 340 -19.55 6.16 23.66
CA LEU A 340 -20.02 5.62 22.39
C LEU A 340 -19.33 6.33 21.22
N MET A 341 -18.78 5.53 20.31
CA MET A 341 -18.21 6.02 19.05
C MET A 341 -19.33 6.08 18.01
N GLY A 342 -19.82 7.28 17.71
CA GLY A 342 -20.94 7.51 16.78
C GLY A 342 -21.02 8.93 16.28
#